data_AF-A0A2D5ZXT5-F1
#
_entry.id   AF-A0A2D5ZXT5-F1
#
_cell.length_a   1.000
_cell.length_b   1.000
_cell.length_c   1.000
_cell.angle_alpha   90.00
_cell.angle_beta   90.00
_cell.angle_gamma   90.00
#
_symmetry.space_group_name_H-M   'P 1'
#
loop_
_entity.id
_entity.type
_entity.pdbx_description
1 polymer ?
#
loop_
_entity_poly.entity_id
_entity_poly.type
_entity_poly.pdbx_seq_one_letter_code
_entity_poly.pdbx_strand_id
1 'polypeptide(L)'
;MSHDDTQDKQNDQALGALRSLGDVGVQPSPYMKTRVLAKVRAEKSKRPSYLKWLWPSISGALAFALLVVLVRPDFDQQNPAMQVAKYEIGQPYMLKVDLRTYEDQEIAQARIRLNDVVAFSSKRHSHIKQLKSLTLQWEQLAGKQYLPIVIEGLQSGDGQVLVEFLNDQGQVVDSTTMDLKFQVTGASS
;
A
#
# COMPACT_ATOMS: atom_id res chain seq x y z
N MET A 1 -28.15 -9.05 79.48
CA MET A 1 -27.47 -9.82 78.42
C MET A 1 -27.72 -9.06 77.14
N SER A 2 -26.78 -8.19 76.78
CA SER A 2 -26.99 -7.11 75.80
C SER A 2 -25.71 -6.96 75.00
N HIS A 3 -25.56 -7.81 73.99
CA HIS A 3 -24.52 -7.78 72.98
C HIS A 3 -25.22 -8.13 71.67
N ASP A 4 -25.83 -7.14 71.00
CA ASP A 4 -26.11 -7.23 69.56
C ASP A 4 -26.60 -5.94 68.87
N ASP A 5 -26.88 -4.84 69.57
CA ASP A 5 -27.42 -3.63 68.89
C ASP A 5 -26.37 -2.62 68.39
N THR A 6 -25.08 -2.88 68.62
CA THR A 6 -23.99 -1.96 68.24
C THR A 6 -23.30 -2.28 66.91
N GLN A 7 -23.44 -3.50 66.39
CA GLN A 7 -22.80 -3.89 65.12
C GLN A 7 -23.62 -3.48 63.89
N ASP A 8 -24.95 -3.56 63.94
CA ASP A 8 -25.80 -3.16 62.80
C ASP A 8 -25.76 -1.66 62.53
N LYS A 9 -25.63 -0.83 63.56
CA LYS A 9 -25.46 0.63 63.40
C LYS A 9 -24.13 1.03 62.77
N GLN A 10 -23.08 0.23 62.92
CA GLN A 10 -21.77 0.51 62.32
C GLN A 10 -21.71 0.10 60.84
N ASN A 11 -22.41 -0.97 60.45
CA ASN A 11 -22.44 -1.43 59.06
C ASN A 11 -23.28 -0.50 58.14
N ASP A 12 -24.39 0.04 58.64
CA ASP A 12 -25.19 1.01 57.88
C ASP A 12 -24.46 2.36 57.70
N GLN A 13 -23.63 2.76 58.68
CA GLN A 13 -22.77 3.94 58.55
C GLN A 13 -21.62 3.72 57.55
N ALA A 14 -21.06 2.51 57.47
CA ALA A 14 -20.01 2.17 56.51
C ALA A 14 -20.53 2.12 55.05
N LEU A 15 -21.74 1.59 54.83
CA LEU A 15 -22.37 1.53 53.51
C LEU A 15 -22.90 2.91 53.04
N GLY A 16 -23.35 3.76 53.96
CA GLY A 16 -23.69 5.16 53.67
C GLY A 16 -22.48 6.00 53.26
N ALA A 17 -21.33 5.80 53.92
CA ALA A 17 -20.09 6.50 53.59
C ALA A 17 -19.55 6.12 52.20
N LEU A 18 -19.63 4.84 51.82
CA LEU A 18 -19.16 4.37 50.51
C LEU A 18 -20.03 4.85 49.33
N ARG A 19 -21.33 5.07 49.52
CA ARG A 19 -22.21 5.67 48.49
C ARG A 19 -21.99 7.19 48.33
N SER A 20 -21.50 7.88 49.36
CA SER A 20 -21.17 9.32 49.28
C SER A 20 -19.86 9.64 48.56
N LEU A 21 -19.00 8.63 48.32
CA LEU A 21 -17.73 8.78 47.58
C LEU A 21 -17.87 8.52 46.07
N GLY A 22 -19.01 8.01 45.62
CA GLY A 22 -19.26 7.65 44.21
C GLY A 22 -19.74 8.79 43.31
N ASP A 23 -20.06 9.96 43.87
CA ASP A 23 -20.71 11.05 43.11
C ASP A 23 -20.09 12.43 43.36
N VAL A 24 -18.80 12.47 43.70
CA VAL A 24 -18.01 13.68 43.50
C VAL A 24 -17.46 13.61 42.09
N GLY A 25 -18.23 14.12 41.14
CA GLY A 25 -17.73 14.50 39.83
C GLY A 25 -16.55 15.45 40.03
N VAL A 26 -15.32 14.90 40.07
CA VAL A 26 -14.10 15.67 40.03
C VAL A 26 -14.05 16.28 38.64
N GLN A 27 -14.69 17.44 38.52
CA GLN A 27 -14.55 18.28 37.34
C GLN A 27 -13.06 18.64 37.30
N PRO A 28 -12.29 18.12 36.32
CA PRO A 28 -10.85 18.32 36.31
C PRO A 28 -10.58 19.82 36.25
N SER A 29 -9.82 20.32 37.23
CA SER A 29 -9.47 21.74 37.34
C SER A 29 -9.03 22.28 35.96
N PRO A 30 -9.57 23.42 35.50
CA PRO A 30 -9.29 23.99 34.17
C PRO A 30 -7.79 24.22 33.90
N TYR A 31 -6.99 24.28 34.97
CA TYR A 31 -5.55 24.57 34.94
C TYR A 31 -4.65 23.31 34.86
N MET A 32 -5.17 22.10 35.12
CA MET A 32 -4.39 20.87 34.91
C MET A 32 -4.31 20.48 33.44
N LYS A 33 -5.39 20.72 32.67
CA LYS A 33 -5.40 20.46 31.22
C LYS A 33 -4.38 21.34 30.48
N THR A 34 -4.18 22.58 30.92
CA THR A 34 -3.26 23.53 30.27
C THR A 34 -1.79 23.20 30.49
N ARG A 35 -1.37 22.73 31.67
CA ARG A 35 0.03 22.33 31.90
C ARG A 35 0.41 21.03 31.18
N VAL A 36 -0.50 20.05 31.12
CA VAL A 36 -0.28 18.80 30.39
C VAL A 36 -0.28 19.07 28.87
N LEU A 37 -1.22 19.88 28.37
CA LEU A 37 -1.22 20.27 26.96
C LEU A 37 0.00 21.13 26.59
N ALA A 38 0.48 22.01 27.48
CA ALA A 38 1.68 22.81 27.22
C ALA A 38 2.96 21.95 27.16
N LYS A 39 3.10 20.93 28.01
CA LYS A 39 4.22 19.97 27.93
C LYS A 39 4.17 19.14 26.64
N VAL A 40 2.98 18.65 26.27
CA VAL A 40 2.78 17.89 25.02
C VAL A 40 3.01 18.78 23.78
N ARG A 41 2.71 20.08 23.85
CA ARG A 41 3.00 21.04 22.77
C ARG A 41 4.48 21.38 22.68
N ALA A 42 5.18 21.52 23.81
CA ALA A 42 6.61 21.81 23.87
C ALA A 42 7.48 20.63 23.38
N GLU A 43 7.02 19.38 23.54
CA GLU A 43 7.68 18.20 22.96
C GLU A 43 7.42 18.07 21.46
N LYS A 44 6.22 18.45 20.97
CA LYS A 44 5.93 18.46 19.52
C LYS A 44 6.55 19.64 18.77
N SER A 45 6.90 20.74 19.43
CA SER A 45 7.47 21.93 18.79
C SER A 45 9.00 21.90 18.63
N LYS A 46 9.68 20.81 19.02
CA LYS A 46 11.13 20.64 18.84
C LYS A 46 11.53 19.78 17.64
N ARG A 47 10.59 19.41 16.77
CA ARG A 47 10.93 18.80 15.47
C ARG A 47 10.95 19.89 14.39
N PRO A 48 12.09 20.18 13.75
CA PRO A 48 12.17 21.23 12.76
C PRO A 48 11.20 20.94 11.61
N SER A 49 10.39 21.96 11.33
CA SER A 49 9.40 22.03 10.27
C SER A 49 10.09 22.14 8.90
N TYR A 50 10.51 21.01 8.33
CA TYR A 50 10.87 20.92 6.90
C TYR A 50 9.99 19.94 6.11
N LEU A 51 9.20 19.08 6.78
CA LEU A 51 8.36 18.08 6.09
C LEU A 51 6.97 18.56 5.66
N LYS A 52 6.53 19.76 6.05
CA LYS A 52 5.18 20.27 5.70
C LYS A 52 5.08 20.91 4.31
N TRP A 53 6.17 20.98 3.55
CA TRP A 53 6.16 21.57 2.21
C TRP A 53 5.94 20.57 1.07
N LEU A 54 5.85 19.26 1.36
CA LEU A 54 5.71 18.22 0.33
C LEU A 54 4.30 17.59 0.22
N TRP A 55 3.31 18.07 0.99
CA TRP A 55 1.96 17.48 1.02
C TRP A 55 0.89 18.48 0.58
N PRO A 56 0.76 18.72 -0.73
CA PRO A 56 -0.58 18.49 -1.31
C PRO A 56 -0.62 17.84 -2.71
N SER A 57 0.48 17.35 -3.29
CA SER A 57 0.48 17.00 -4.73
C SER A 57 0.23 15.53 -5.10
N ILE A 58 -0.02 14.62 -4.16
CA ILE A 58 -0.04 13.17 -4.46
C ILE A 58 -1.23 12.45 -3.81
N SER A 59 -2.42 13.06 -3.86
CA SER A 59 -3.66 12.37 -3.45
C SER A 59 -4.72 12.31 -4.55
N GLY A 60 -4.43 12.80 -5.76
CA GLY A 60 -5.39 12.81 -6.89
C GLY A 60 -4.94 12.01 -8.13
N ALA A 61 -3.81 11.31 -8.06
CA ALA A 61 -3.21 10.67 -9.24
C ALA A 61 -3.71 9.22 -9.48
N LEU A 62 -4.34 8.57 -8.51
CA LEU A 62 -4.64 7.13 -8.61
C LEU A 62 -6.04 6.77 -9.14
N ALA A 63 -6.93 7.75 -9.40
CA ALA A 63 -8.35 7.45 -9.66
C ALA A 63 -8.81 7.51 -11.12
N PHE A 64 -8.06 8.06 -12.09
CA PHE A 64 -8.62 8.29 -13.45
C PHE A 64 -7.61 8.21 -14.60
N ALA A 65 -6.98 7.05 -14.81
CA ALA A 65 -6.18 6.81 -16.02
C ALA A 65 -6.31 5.39 -16.60
N LEU A 66 -7.44 4.72 -16.35
CA LEU A 66 -7.76 3.38 -16.87
C LEU A 66 -8.85 3.48 -17.95
N LEU A 67 -8.56 4.23 -19.01
CA LEU A 67 -9.32 4.17 -20.26
C LEU A 67 -8.32 3.84 -21.38
N VAL A 68 -7.74 2.66 -21.27
CA VAL A 68 -6.93 2.00 -22.30
C VAL A 68 -7.76 0.82 -22.78
N VAL A 69 -8.04 0.81 -24.08
CA VAL A 69 -8.77 -0.25 -24.78
C VAL A 69 -8.08 -1.59 -24.49
N LEU A 70 -8.77 -2.44 -23.74
CA LEU A 70 -8.33 -3.79 -23.37
C LEU A 70 -8.42 -4.71 -24.60
N VAL A 71 -7.33 -4.84 -25.35
CA VAL A 71 -7.12 -6.05 -26.18
C VAL A 71 -6.49 -7.08 -25.24
N ARG A 72 -7.28 -8.08 -24.83
CA ARG A 72 -6.84 -9.16 -23.93
C ARG A 72 -6.18 -10.27 -24.76
N PRO A 73 -4.90 -10.60 -24.57
CA PRO A 73 -4.45 -11.97 -24.72
C PRO A 73 -4.78 -12.71 -23.41
N ASP A 74 -5.65 -13.72 -23.47
CA ASP A 74 -5.95 -14.59 -22.35
C ASP A 74 -4.69 -15.40 -22.01
N PHE A 75 -4.04 -15.05 -20.90
CA PHE A 75 -2.93 -15.83 -20.34
C PHE A 75 -3.53 -16.99 -19.56
N ASP A 76 -3.71 -18.13 -20.23
CA ASP A 76 -4.10 -19.38 -19.59
C ASP A 76 -2.87 -19.98 -18.89
N GLN A 77 -2.93 -20.01 -17.56
CA GLN A 77 -1.82 -20.36 -16.68
C GLN A 77 -1.54 -21.89 -16.61
N GLN A 78 -2.25 -22.69 -17.41
CA GLN A 78 -2.21 -24.16 -17.33
C GLN A 78 -1.24 -24.86 -18.29
N ASN A 79 -0.54 -24.14 -19.17
CA ASN A 79 0.47 -24.72 -20.07
C ASN A 79 1.81 -23.95 -20.05
N PRO A 80 2.85 -24.43 -19.34
CA PRO A 80 4.17 -23.81 -19.31
C PRO A 80 4.98 -24.01 -20.61
N ALA A 81 4.43 -24.67 -21.64
CA ALA A 81 5.01 -24.72 -22.97
C ALA A 81 4.70 -23.43 -23.75
N MET A 82 5.36 -22.34 -23.36
CA MET A 82 5.68 -21.14 -24.15
C MET A 82 4.69 -20.74 -25.25
N GLN A 83 3.53 -20.21 -24.87
CA GLN A 83 2.89 -19.20 -25.71
C GLN A 83 3.54 -17.85 -25.40
N VAL A 84 4.70 -17.58 -26.03
CA VAL A 84 5.29 -16.24 -25.97
C VAL A 84 4.31 -15.30 -26.67
N ALA A 85 3.61 -14.49 -25.89
CA ALA A 85 2.66 -13.54 -26.44
C ALA A 85 3.40 -12.59 -27.40
N LYS A 86 2.84 -12.46 -28.61
CA LYS A 86 3.38 -11.60 -29.66
C LYS A 86 2.72 -10.23 -29.55
N TYR A 87 3.56 -9.20 -29.52
CA TYR A 87 3.18 -7.80 -29.31
C TYR A 87 3.75 -6.94 -30.43
N GLU A 88 3.08 -5.84 -30.74
CA GLU A 88 3.56 -4.86 -31.71
C GLU A 88 4.40 -3.77 -31.05
N ILE A 89 5.41 -3.30 -31.76
CA ILE A 89 6.26 -2.19 -31.30
C ILE A 89 5.43 -0.90 -31.23
N GLY A 90 5.67 -0.08 -30.20
CA GLY A 90 5.02 1.22 -30.02
C GLY A 90 3.55 1.17 -29.58
N GLN A 91 2.96 -0.02 -29.46
CA GLN A 91 1.60 -0.19 -28.92
C GLN A 91 1.66 -0.43 -27.40
N PRO A 92 0.83 0.27 -26.61
CA PRO A 92 0.77 0.04 -25.17
C PRO A 92 -0.05 -1.23 -24.85
N TYR A 93 0.53 -2.12 -24.05
CA TYR A 93 -0.09 -3.35 -23.56
C TYR A 93 -0.17 -3.34 -22.03
N MET A 94 -1.26 -3.89 -21.49
CA MET A 94 -1.42 -4.07 -20.05
C MET A 94 -1.17 -5.53 -19.68
N LEU A 95 -0.10 -5.76 -18.94
CA LEU A 95 0.17 -7.02 -18.25
C LEU A 95 -0.55 -7.03 -16.90
N LYS A 96 -1.01 -8.20 -16.49
CA LYS A 96 -1.64 -8.42 -15.19
C LYS A 96 -0.84 -9.47 -14.45
N VAL A 97 -0.28 -9.10 -13.32
CA VAL A 97 0.36 -10.04 -12.39
C VAL A 97 -0.65 -10.38 -11.32
N ASP A 98 -0.93 -11.67 -11.12
CA ASP A 98 -1.83 -12.13 -10.07
C ASP A 98 -1.21 -11.86 -8.69
N LEU A 99 -1.95 -11.21 -7.82
CA LEU A 99 -1.53 -10.89 -6.46
C LEU A 99 -2.09 -11.87 -5.42
N ARG A 100 -3.06 -12.72 -5.79
CA ARG A 100 -3.72 -13.64 -4.86
C ARG A 100 -2.76 -14.69 -4.29
N THR A 101 -1.76 -15.07 -5.06
CA THR A 101 -0.69 -16.00 -4.65
C THR A 101 0.24 -15.44 -3.57
N TYR A 102 0.07 -14.15 -3.22
CA TYR A 102 0.98 -13.37 -2.40
C TYR A 102 0.31 -12.79 -1.13
N GLU A 103 -0.97 -13.06 -0.90
CA GLU A 103 -1.74 -12.49 0.22
C GLU A 103 -1.20 -12.90 1.60
N ASP A 104 -0.65 -14.11 1.72
CA ASP A 104 -0.13 -14.66 2.98
C ASP A 104 1.37 -14.40 3.21
N GLN A 105 2.03 -13.63 2.33
CA GLN A 105 3.47 -13.36 2.40
C GLN A 105 3.77 -11.99 3.02
N GLU A 106 4.89 -11.90 3.75
CA GLU A 106 5.39 -10.61 4.30
C GLU A 106 6.01 -9.75 3.20
N ILE A 107 5.15 -9.19 2.34
CA ILE A 107 5.55 -8.31 1.22
C ILE A 107 5.30 -6.86 1.60
N ALA A 108 6.36 -6.07 1.47
CA ALA A 108 6.34 -4.62 1.66
C ALA A 108 6.32 -3.87 0.33
N GLN A 109 6.98 -4.41 -0.70
CA GLN A 109 7.17 -3.73 -1.98
C GLN A 109 7.08 -4.69 -3.16
N ALA A 110 6.59 -4.19 -4.29
CA ALA A 110 6.70 -4.84 -5.59
C ALA A 110 7.62 -4.00 -6.49
N ARG A 111 8.73 -4.58 -6.95
CA ARG A 111 9.66 -3.94 -7.88
C ARG A 111 9.54 -4.58 -9.26
N ILE A 112 9.17 -3.75 -10.23
CA ILE A 112 9.05 -4.15 -11.63
C ILE A 112 10.32 -3.70 -12.34
N ARG A 113 10.98 -4.60 -13.05
CA ARG A 113 12.20 -4.35 -13.83
C ARG A 113 11.97 -4.72 -15.28
N LEU A 114 12.41 -3.84 -16.18
CA LEU A 114 12.29 -3.99 -17.62
C LEU A 114 13.67 -4.12 -18.24
N ASN A 115 13.78 -4.90 -19.32
CA ASN A 115 14.98 -4.95 -20.15
C ASN A 115 15.02 -3.77 -21.15
N ASP A 116 15.99 -3.79 -22.08
CA ASP A 116 16.16 -2.70 -23.04
C ASP A 116 15.18 -2.68 -24.21
N VAL A 117 14.41 -3.76 -24.38
CA VAL A 117 13.42 -3.90 -25.44
C VAL A 117 12.07 -3.30 -25.04
N VAL A 118 11.81 -3.17 -23.73
CA VAL A 118 10.51 -2.78 -23.18
C VAL A 118 10.63 -1.48 -22.39
N ALA A 119 9.62 -0.63 -22.46
CA ALA A 119 9.48 0.55 -21.62
C ALA A 119 8.12 0.58 -20.92
N PHE A 120 8.04 1.27 -19.78
CA PHE A 120 6.76 1.61 -19.18
C PHE A 120 6.00 2.61 -20.08
N SER A 121 4.69 2.47 -20.17
CA SER A 121 3.85 3.39 -20.94
C SER A 121 2.79 4.05 -20.07
N SER A 122 2.73 5.38 -20.11
CA SER A 122 1.67 6.16 -19.45
C SER A 122 1.49 7.49 -20.16
N LYS A 123 0.24 7.80 -20.53
CA LYS A 123 -0.13 9.11 -21.09
C LYS A 123 0.00 10.24 -20.07
N ARG A 124 -0.21 9.96 -18.78
CA ARG A 124 -0.21 10.96 -17.70
C ARG A 124 1.18 11.19 -17.11
N HIS A 125 2.02 10.16 -17.12
CA HIS A 125 3.34 10.18 -16.49
C HIS A 125 4.42 9.77 -17.50
N SER A 126 4.60 10.56 -18.56
CA SER A 126 5.55 10.24 -19.65
C SER A 126 7.00 10.03 -19.19
N HIS A 127 7.40 10.62 -18.06
CA HIS A 127 8.73 10.44 -17.48
C HIS A 127 9.03 8.98 -17.10
N ILE A 128 8.02 8.13 -16.85
CA ILE A 128 8.25 6.73 -16.48
C ILE A 128 8.80 5.90 -17.64
N LYS A 129 8.63 6.36 -18.89
CA LYS A 129 9.12 5.67 -20.09
C LYS A 129 10.64 5.52 -20.12
N GLN A 130 11.36 6.39 -19.42
CA GLN A 130 12.81 6.34 -19.31
C GLN A 130 13.28 5.41 -18.18
N LEU A 131 12.37 4.97 -17.30
CA LEU A 131 12.71 4.13 -16.15
C LEU A 131 12.86 2.68 -16.59
N LYS A 132 13.89 2.02 -16.04
CA LYS A 132 14.09 0.57 -16.15
C LYS A 132 13.51 -0.19 -14.96
N SER A 133 13.16 0.51 -13.90
CA SER A 133 12.62 -0.05 -12.69
C SER A 133 11.56 0.87 -12.08
N LEU A 134 10.48 0.28 -11.58
CA LEU A 134 9.44 0.95 -10.82
C LEU A 134 9.22 0.16 -9.53
N THR A 135 9.28 0.82 -8.38
CA THR A 135 8.97 0.20 -7.09
C THR A 135 7.65 0.75 -6.57
N LEU A 136 6.74 -0.15 -6.23
CA LEU A 136 5.42 0.13 -5.70
C LEU A 136 5.35 -0.36 -4.26
N GLN A 137 4.76 0.43 -3.38
CA GLN A 137 4.53 0.03 -1.99
C GLN A 137 3.33 -0.92 -1.94
N TRP A 138 3.43 -2.01 -1.18
CA TRP A 138 2.41 -3.06 -1.13
C TRP A 138 1.07 -2.53 -0.62
N GLU A 139 1.07 -1.56 0.29
CA GLU A 139 -0.14 -0.93 0.80
C GLU A 139 -0.96 -0.21 -0.29
N GLN A 140 -0.32 0.18 -1.41
CA GLN A 140 -1.01 0.77 -2.57
C GLN A 140 -1.67 -0.29 -3.47
N LEU A 141 -1.30 -1.54 -3.26
CA LEU A 141 -1.78 -2.72 -3.99
C LEU A 141 -2.73 -3.58 -3.15
N ALA A 142 -2.73 -3.40 -1.83
CA ALA A 142 -3.60 -4.11 -0.89
C ALA A 142 -5.07 -4.11 -1.34
N GLY A 143 -5.68 -5.30 -1.39
CA GLY A 143 -7.06 -5.51 -1.83
C GLY A 143 -7.27 -5.57 -3.35
N LYS A 144 -6.22 -5.46 -4.17
CA LYS A 144 -6.30 -5.72 -5.60
C LYS A 144 -5.91 -7.15 -5.91
N GLN A 145 -6.67 -7.78 -6.81
CA GLN A 145 -6.37 -9.13 -7.28
C GLN A 145 -5.21 -9.17 -8.28
N TYR A 146 -4.94 -8.04 -8.94
CA TYR A 146 -3.92 -7.96 -9.98
C TYR A 146 -3.13 -6.66 -9.84
N LEU A 147 -1.83 -6.74 -10.12
CA LEU A 147 -0.97 -5.60 -10.39
C LEU A 147 -0.98 -5.30 -11.89
N PRO A 148 -1.63 -4.20 -12.34
CA PRO A 148 -1.60 -3.80 -13.74
C PRO A 148 -0.27 -3.11 -14.06
N ILE A 149 0.43 -3.60 -15.07
CA ILE A 149 1.67 -3.02 -15.57
C ILE A 149 1.47 -2.67 -17.05
N VAL A 150 1.57 -1.38 -17.39
CA VAL A 150 1.42 -0.93 -18.76
C VAL A 150 2.80 -0.72 -19.38
N ILE A 151 3.05 -1.41 -20.47
CA ILE A 151 4.33 -1.43 -21.18
C ILE A 151 4.15 -1.17 -22.66
N GLU A 152 5.23 -0.86 -23.34
CA GLU A 152 5.31 -0.79 -24.80
C GLU A 152 6.65 -1.34 -25.27
N GLY A 153 6.66 -1.96 -26.45
CA GLY A 153 7.90 -2.38 -27.11
C GLY A 153 8.60 -1.19 -27.75
N LEU A 154 9.90 -1.03 -27.48
CA LEU A 154 10.75 -0.01 -28.09
C LEU A 154 11.35 -0.50 -29.43
N GLN A 155 11.65 -1.79 -29.51
CA GLN A 155 12.28 -2.43 -30.66
C GLN A 155 11.82 -3.88 -30.81
N SER A 156 12.07 -4.50 -31.98
CA SER A 156 11.75 -5.91 -32.20
C SER A 156 12.69 -6.80 -31.41
N GLY A 157 12.16 -7.88 -30.83
CA GLY A 157 12.97 -8.85 -30.10
C GLY A 157 12.27 -9.41 -28.87
N ASP A 158 13.07 -10.00 -27.99
CA ASP A 158 12.62 -10.59 -26.74
C ASP A 158 12.59 -9.53 -25.64
N GLY A 159 11.37 -9.18 -25.23
CA GLY A 159 11.10 -8.34 -24.08
C GLY A 159 10.96 -9.18 -22.82
N GLN A 160 11.41 -8.62 -21.70
CA GLN A 160 11.27 -9.28 -20.40
C GLN A 160 10.79 -8.28 -19.35
N VAL A 161 9.81 -8.70 -18.56
CA VAL A 161 9.32 -7.98 -17.39
C VAL A 161 9.49 -8.88 -16.17
N LEU A 162 10.40 -8.48 -15.29
CA LEU A 162 10.63 -9.14 -14.01
C LEU A 162 9.89 -8.38 -12.91
N VAL A 163 9.11 -9.08 -12.10
CA VAL A 163 8.45 -8.52 -10.92
C VAL A 163 8.99 -9.23 -9.70
N GLU A 164 9.73 -8.50 -8.88
CA GLU A 164 10.29 -8.93 -7.60
C GLU A 164 9.36 -8.46 -6.47
N PHE A 165 8.97 -9.36 -5.57
CA PHE A 165 8.25 -9.02 -4.35
C PHE A 165 9.25 -9.00 -3.20
N LEU A 166 9.30 -7.90 -2.45
CA LEU A 166 10.30 -7.66 -1.42
C LEU A 166 9.67 -7.47 -0.05
N ASN A 167 10.33 -7.96 0.99
CA ASN A 167 9.96 -7.72 2.38
C ASN A 167 10.40 -6.32 2.86
N ASP A 168 10.09 -5.98 4.12
CA ASP A 168 10.47 -4.71 4.75
C ASP A 168 11.98 -4.46 4.81
N GLN A 169 12.78 -5.53 4.69
CA GLN A 169 14.25 -5.48 4.67
C GLN A 169 14.81 -5.29 3.25
N GLY A 170 13.94 -5.23 2.23
CA GLY A 170 14.34 -5.11 0.83
C GLY A 170 14.92 -6.41 0.25
N GLN A 171 14.67 -7.56 0.89
CA GLN A 171 15.05 -8.87 0.39
C GLN A 171 13.94 -9.40 -0.52
N VAL A 172 14.31 -10.06 -1.61
CA VAL A 172 13.36 -10.69 -2.53
C VAL A 172 12.76 -11.92 -1.85
N VAL A 173 11.45 -11.90 -1.65
CA VAL A 173 10.65 -13.01 -1.11
C VAL A 173 10.22 -13.95 -2.24
N ASP A 174 9.80 -13.38 -3.36
CA ASP A 174 9.49 -14.12 -4.58
C ASP A 174 9.72 -13.25 -5.83
N SER A 175 9.76 -13.89 -7.00
CA SER A 175 9.82 -13.18 -8.27
C SER A 175 9.09 -13.91 -9.38
N THR A 176 8.45 -13.16 -10.27
CA THR A 176 7.84 -13.69 -11.49
C THR A 176 8.37 -12.98 -12.72
N THR A 177 8.62 -13.75 -13.78
CA THR A 177 9.16 -13.25 -15.04
C THR A 177 8.16 -13.50 -16.16
N MET A 178 7.87 -12.44 -16.92
CA MET A 178 7.03 -12.51 -18.11
C MET A 178 7.89 -12.26 -19.34
N ASP A 179 7.99 -13.27 -20.20
CA ASP A 179 8.68 -13.17 -21.47
C ASP A 179 7.70 -12.77 -22.58
N LEU A 180 8.12 -11.82 -23.41
CA LEU A 180 7.30 -11.15 -24.41
C LEU A 180 8.06 -11.14 -25.75
N LYS A 181 7.36 -11.26 -26.89
CA LYS A 181 7.98 -11.08 -28.20
C LYS A 181 7.42 -9.86 -28.90
N PHE A 182 8.27 -8.88 -29.21
CA PHE A 182 7.89 -7.71 -29.97
C PHE A 182 8.26 -7.84 -31.45
N GLN A 183 7.32 -7.50 -32.33
CA GLN A 183 7.46 -7.56 -33.78
C GLN A 183 7.05 -6.24 -34.43
N VAL A 184 7.65 -5.94 -35.58
CA VAL A 184 7.29 -4.77 -36.38
C VAL A 184 5.93 -5.03 -37.03
N THR A 185 5.00 -4.08 -36.92
CA THR A 185 3.69 -4.13 -37.58
C THR A 185 3.89 -4.37 -39.09
N GLY A 186 3.32 -5.45 -39.62
CA GLY A 186 3.46 -5.85 -41.04
C GLY A 186 4.45 -6.99 -41.31
N ALA A 187 5.14 -7.52 -40.28
CA ALA A 187 5.91 -8.77 -40.39
C ALA A 187 5.01 -10.01 -40.26
N SER A 188 4.00 -10.13 -41.12
CA SER A 188 3.33 -11.41 -41.37
C SER A 188 4.14 -12.16 -42.42
N SER A 189 4.91 -13.16 -41.98
CA SER A 189 5.46 -14.23 -42.84
C SER A 189 4.39 -15.25 -43.15
#